data_AF-A0A015KBS7-F1
#
_entry.id   AF-A0A015KBS7-F1
#
_cell.length_a   1.000
_cell.length_b   1.000
_cell.length_c   1.000
_cell.angle_alpha   90.00
_cell.angle_beta   90.00
_cell.angle_gamma   90.00
#
_symmetry.space_group_name_H-M   'P 1'
#
loop_
_entity.id
_entity.type
_entity.pdbx_description
1 polymer ?
#
loop_
_entity_poly.entity_id
_entity_poly.type
_entity_poly.pdbx_seq_one_letter_code
_entity_poly.pdbx_strand_id
1 'polypeptide(L)'
;MRKNLIDELIIAMEGHDRSVHNTVVLHVVLGDFNDTINNRIDRSSSTGQPGSQFLIQLSQLGLYDVCRSLYPDAEIFTHEKWDKNKSKSGPISKSRIDQIWITHEPDVIPVEFSVHSSQMITNSHHSIISTTLNISGFIRNNFRHCVPDQLQDPDLGDKHQNKRIVDFVKKSVAIKKKE
;
A
#
# COMPACT_ATOMS: atom_id res chain seq x y z
N MET A 1 21.71 -2.12 1.74
CA MET A 1 20.40 -2.52 2.31
C MET A 1 19.25 -2.09 1.41
N ARG A 2 19.01 -0.79 1.16
CA ARG A 2 17.91 -0.35 0.27
C ARG A 2 18.05 -0.74 -1.22
N LYS A 3 19.28 -0.79 -1.79
CA LYS A 3 19.50 -1.28 -3.17
C LYS A 3 18.98 -2.72 -3.36
N ASN A 4 19.33 -3.60 -2.42
CA ASN A 4 18.85 -4.99 -2.43
C ASN A 4 17.31 -5.09 -2.39
N LEU A 5 16.62 -4.16 -1.72
CA LEU A 5 15.15 -4.16 -1.67
C LEU A 5 14.52 -3.79 -3.01
N ILE A 6 15.11 -2.86 -3.76
CA ILE A 6 14.65 -2.55 -5.12
C ILE A 6 14.85 -3.74 -6.04
N ASP A 7 16.02 -4.39 -5.98
CA ASP A 7 16.31 -5.56 -6.79
C ASP A 7 15.36 -6.74 -6.44
N GLU A 8 15.08 -6.96 -5.15
CA GLU A 8 14.10 -7.95 -4.69
C GLU A 8 12.67 -7.63 -5.17
N LEU A 9 12.28 -6.35 -5.16
CA LEU A 9 10.98 -5.93 -5.67
C LEU A 9 10.88 -6.14 -7.19
N ILE A 10 11.93 -5.81 -7.95
CA ILE A 10 12.00 -6.07 -9.39
C ILE A 10 11.85 -7.56 -9.66
N ILE A 11 12.61 -8.41 -8.95
CA ILE A 11 12.51 -9.87 -9.09
C ILE A 11 11.09 -10.37 -8.76
N ALA A 12 10.46 -9.80 -7.73
CA ALA A 12 9.09 -10.15 -7.38
C ALA A 12 8.12 -9.76 -8.51
N MET A 13 8.23 -8.54 -9.05
CA MET A 13 7.37 -8.05 -10.13
C MET A 13 7.58 -8.86 -11.44
N GLU A 14 8.82 -9.06 -11.87
CA GLU A 14 9.17 -9.80 -13.09
C GLU A 14 8.87 -11.31 -12.99
N GLY A 15 9.01 -11.90 -11.80
CA GLY A 15 8.74 -13.32 -11.57
C GLY A 15 7.27 -13.68 -11.78
N HIS A 16 6.36 -12.74 -11.56
CA HIS A 16 4.93 -12.93 -11.77
C HIS A 16 4.51 -12.80 -13.25
N ASP A 17 5.16 -11.92 -14.01
CA ASP A 17 4.90 -11.73 -15.45
C ASP A 17 5.16 -13.00 -16.27
N ARG A 18 6.07 -13.87 -15.82
CA ARG A 18 6.48 -15.08 -16.58
C ARG A 18 5.67 -16.33 -16.26
N SER A 19 4.87 -16.34 -15.20
CA SER A 19 4.34 -17.60 -14.62
C SER A 19 2.96 -18.00 -15.13
N VAL A 20 2.11 -17.10 -15.60
CA VAL A 20 0.73 -17.46 -15.98
C VAL A 20 0.22 -16.53 -17.09
N HIS A 21 -0.01 -17.07 -18.28
CA HIS A 21 -0.67 -16.33 -19.36
C HIS A 21 -2.09 -15.95 -18.87
N ASN A 22 -2.36 -14.64 -18.73
CA ASN A 22 -3.60 -13.99 -18.23
C ASN A 22 -3.74 -13.69 -16.73
N THR A 23 -2.67 -13.68 -15.93
CA THR A 23 -2.74 -13.16 -14.55
C THR A 23 -2.37 -11.68 -14.51
N VAL A 24 -3.29 -10.86 -13.98
CA VAL A 24 -3.01 -9.45 -13.65
C VAL A 24 -2.63 -9.38 -12.17
N VAL A 25 -1.55 -8.66 -11.83
CA VAL A 25 -1.00 -8.61 -10.46
C VAL A 25 -0.99 -7.18 -9.93
N LEU A 26 -1.69 -6.98 -8.81
CA LEU A 26 -1.60 -5.74 -8.05
C LEU A 26 -0.51 -5.90 -6.98
N HIS A 27 0.58 -5.17 -7.10
CA HIS A 27 1.60 -5.12 -6.06
C HIS A 27 1.27 -4.01 -5.06
N VAL A 28 1.35 -4.34 -3.77
CA VAL A 28 1.16 -3.39 -2.66
C VAL A 28 2.39 -3.41 -1.77
N VAL A 29 3.06 -2.26 -1.63
CA VAL A 29 4.21 -2.06 -0.77
C VAL A 29 3.82 -1.07 0.32
N LEU A 30 3.82 -1.49 1.58
CA LEU A 30 3.44 -0.65 2.71
C LEU A 30 4.38 -0.82 3.90
N GLY A 31 4.49 0.23 4.71
CA GLY A 31 5.25 0.21 5.95
C GLY A 31 5.84 1.56 6.31
N ASP A 32 6.73 1.56 7.30
CA ASP A 32 7.55 2.71 7.67
C ASP A 32 8.80 2.76 6.77
N PHE A 33 8.83 3.75 5.89
CA PHE A 33 9.94 4.00 4.98
C PHE A 33 11.05 4.84 5.62
N ASN A 34 10.75 5.50 6.75
CA ASN A 34 11.60 6.45 7.44
C ASN A 34 12.15 7.54 6.50
N ASP A 35 11.36 7.91 5.50
CA ASP A 35 11.73 8.83 4.43
C ASP A 35 10.50 9.45 3.76
N THR A 36 10.69 10.53 3.02
CA THR A 36 9.60 11.34 2.43
C THR A 36 9.97 11.81 1.01
N ILE A 37 8.97 11.98 0.14
CA ILE A 37 9.19 12.52 -1.22
C ILE A 37 9.14 14.04 -1.18
N ASN A 38 8.04 14.60 -0.65
CA ASN A 38 7.80 16.03 -0.66
C ASN A 38 7.95 16.59 0.75
N ASN A 39 9.19 16.95 1.11
CA ASN A 39 9.50 17.48 2.44
C ASN A 39 8.74 18.77 2.80
N ARG A 40 8.14 19.47 1.83
CA ARG A 40 7.36 20.68 2.10
C ARG A 40 6.02 20.38 2.79
N ILE A 41 5.40 19.25 2.47
CA ILE A 41 4.07 18.87 2.98
C ILE A 41 4.12 17.58 3.82
N ASP A 42 5.17 16.77 3.65
CA ASP A 42 5.35 15.51 4.37
C ASP A 42 6.16 15.69 5.67
N ARG A 43 6.64 16.91 5.97
CA ARG A 43 7.36 17.24 7.21
C ARG A 43 6.97 18.62 7.71
N SER A 44 6.63 18.73 9.00
CA SER A 44 6.34 20.02 9.63
C SER A 44 7.58 20.91 9.77
N SER A 45 8.76 20.30 9.87
CA SER A 45 10.05 20.98 9.80
C SER A 45 10.68 20.68 8.44
N SER A 46 10.28 21.44 7.42
CA SER A 46 10.85 21.32 6.08
C SER A 46 12.33 21.68 6.12
N THR A 47 13.20 20.67 6.16
CA THR A 47 14.59 20.84 5.73
C THR A 47 14.56 20.86 4.21
N GLY A 48 15.24 21.82 3.56
CA GLY A 48 15.32 21.90 2.08
C GLY A 48 16.08 20.73 1.42
N GLN A 49 16.15 19.59 2.10
CA GLN A 49 16.76 18.38 1.60
C GLN A 49 15.94 17.80 0.45
N PRO A 50 16.61 17.19 -0.55
CA PRO A 50 15.92 16.50 -1.63
C PRO A 50 15.09 15.33 -1.09
N GLY A 51 14.06 14.96 -1.83
CA GLY A 51 13.24 13.78 -1.54
C GLY A 51 14.05 12.49 -1.63
N SER A 52 13.51 11.41 -1.06
CA SER A 52 14.17 10.10 -1.04
C SER A 52 14.44 9.52 -2.42
N GLN A 53 15.70 9.22 -2.73
CA GLN A 53 16.05 8.49 -3.96
C GLN A 53 15.35 7.12 -4.04
N PHE A 54 15.16 6.45 -2.90
CA PHE A 54 14.51 5.15 -2.86
C PHE A 54 13.03 5.25 -3.24
N LEU A 55 12.31 6.26 -2.73
CA LEU A 55 10.90 6.46 -3.08
C LEU A 55 10.72 6.92 -4.53
N ILE A 56 11.68 7.69 -5.06
CA ILE A 56 11.74 8.03 -6.49
C ILE A 56 11.89 6.76 -7.34
N GLN A 57 12.72 5.80 -6.91
CA GLN A 57 12.87 4.51 -7.61
C GLN A 57 11.56 3.69 -7.60
N LEU A 58 10.80 3.68 -6.50
CA LEU A 58 9.47 3.04 -6.50
C LEU A 58 8.54 3.67 -7.54
N SER A 59 8.59 4.99 -7.68
CA SER A 59 7.82 5.72 -8.70
C SER A 59 8.24 5.32 -10.12
N GLN A 60 9.55 5.17 -10.34
CA GLN A 60 10.11 4.73 -11.63
C GLN A 60 9.74 3.28 -11.98
N LEU A 61 9.47 2.44 -10.98
CA LEU A 61 8.97 1.07 -11.16
C LEU A 61 7.45 1.01 -11.43
N GLY A 62 6.77 2.16 -11.53
CA GLY A 62 5.33 2.22 -11.81
C GLY A 62 4.45 2.08 -10.57
N LEU A 63 5.02 2.18 -9.36
CA LEU A 63 4.25 2.31 -8.14
C LEU A 63 3.95 3.77 -7.83
N TYR A 64 2.81 4.04 -7.19
CA TYR A 64 2.49 5.39 -6.71
C TYR A 64 2.03 5.36 -5.27
N ASP A 65 2.34 6.44 -4.55
CA ASP A 65 1.92 6.68 -3.17
C ASP A 65 0.42 7.03 -3.14
N VAL A 66 -0.37 6.13 -2.57
CA VAL A 66 -1.84 6.25 -2.55
C VAL A 66 -2.30 7.54 -1.86
N CYS A 67 -1.65 7.93 -0.76
CA CYS A 67 -2.00 9.14 -0.03
C CYS A 67 -1.80 10.38 -0.90
N ARG A 68 -0.71 10.44 -1.67
CA ARG A 68 -0.38 11.60 -2.52
C ARG A 68 -1.15 11.61 -3.83
N SER A 69 -1.61 10.45 -4.29
CA SER A 69 -2.54 10.39 -5.41
C SER A 69 -3.92 10.94 -5.04
N LEU A 70 -4.42 10.66 -3.84
CA LEU A 70 -5.72 11.15 -3.37
C LEU A 70 -5.66 12.60 -2.85
N TYR A 71 -4.58 12.95 -2.18
CA TYR A 71 -4.40 14.25 -1.52
C TYR A 71 -3.03 14.83 -1.87
N PRO A 72 -2.84 15.38 -3.07
CA PRO A 72 -1.53 15.83 -3.56
C PRO A 72 -0.90 16.91 -2.69
N ASP A 73 -1.71 17.83 -2.16
CA ASP A 73 -1.23 19.02 -1.46
C ASP A 73 -1.55 19.06 0.05
N ALA A 74 -2.27 18.07 0.57
CA ALA A 74 -2.68 18.07 1.98
C ALA A 74 -1.52 17.72 2.93
N GLU A 75 -1.38 18.45 4.03
CA GLU A 75 -0.50 18.06 5.12
C GLU A 75 -1.13 16.90 5.90
N ILE A 76 -0.59 15.70 5.70
CA ILE A 76 -1.03 14.46 6.35
C ILE A 76 0.21 13.87 7.00
N PHE A 77 0.18 13.60 8.31
CA PHE A 77 1.32 13.08 9.04
C PHE A 77 0.98 11.73 9.67
N THR A 78 1.95 10.83 9.73
CA THR A 78 1.77 9.49 10.29
C THR A 78 2.63 9.27 11.52
N HIS A 79 3.68 10.06 11.72
CA HIS A 79 4.59 9.93 12.84
C HIS A 79 4.80 11.27 13.55
N GLU A 80 4.80 11.23 14.88
CA GLU A 80 5.07 12.37 15.74
C GLU A 80 6.31 12.16 16.60
N LYS A 81 7.30 13.04 16.49
CA LYS A 81 8.47 13.03 17.37
C LYS A 81 8.22 13.91 18.60
N TRP A 82 8.30 13.32 19.79
CA TRP A 82 8.11 14.03 21.05
C TRP A 82 9.42 14.30 21.78
N ASP A 83 9.48 15.42 22.51
CA ASP A 83 10.59 15.72 23.42
C ASP A 83 10.36 14.98 24.74
N LYS A 84 11.27 14.07 25.08
CA LYS A 84 11.22 13.35 26.37
C LYS A 84 11.28 14.31 27.57
N ASN A 85 11.86 15.49 27.38
CA ASN A 85 12.07 16.47 28.45
C ASN A 85 10.99 17.57 28.49
N LYS A 86 10.08 17.64 27.50
CA LYS A 86 9.00 18.63 27.43
C LYS A 86 7.66 17.96 27.14
N SER A 87 7.13 17.25 28.12
CA SER A 87 5.84 16.54 28.03
C SER A 87 4.61 17.45 27.81
N LYS A 88 4.77 18.77 27.87
CA LYS A 88 3.65 19.75 27.78
C LYS A 88 3.60 20.56 26.48
N SER A 89 4.57 20.46 25.58
CA SER A 89 4.66 21.35 24.41
C SER A 89 4.22 20.74 23.08
N GLY A 90 3.56 19.58 23.08
CA GLY A 90 3.19 18.87 21.86
C GLY A 90 4.41 18.33 21.08
N PRO A 91 4.20 17.78 19.88
CA PRO A 91 5.27 17.20 19.07
C PRO A 91 6.25 18.23 18.54
N ILE A 92 7.55 17.90 18.57
CA ILE A 92 8.63 18.72 18.03
C ILE A 92 8.63 18.70 16.49
N SER A 93 8.31 17.54 15.91
CA SER A 93 8.23 17.39 14.46
C SER A 93 7.22 16.32 14.09
N LYS A 94 6.53 16.53 12.96
CA LYS A 94 5.61 15.56 12.37
C LYS A 94 6.13 15.16 10.99
N SER A 95 5.92 13.90 10.61
CA SER A 95 6.36 13.38 9.32
C SER A 95 5.43 12.31 8.78
N ARG A 96 5.34 12.17 7.44
CA ARG A 96 4.59 11.12 6.76
C ARG A 96 5.50 10.02 6.24
N ILE A 97 6.03 9.22 7.16
CA ILE A 97 7.02 8.18 6.86
C ILE A 97 6.39 6.79 6.69
N ASP A 98 5.15 6.62 7.15
CA ASP A 98 4.36 5.43 6.90
C ASP A 98 3.58 5.64 5.59
N GLN A 99 3.76 4.75 4.62
CA GLN A 99 3.23 4.95 3.26
C GLN A 99 2.65 3.66 2.71
N ILE A 100 1.69 3.79 1.79
CA ILE A 100 1.11 2.68 1.02
C ILE A 100 1.31 3.01 -0.45
N TRP A 101 2.03 2.13 -1.14
CA TRP A 101 2.37 2.23 -2.55
C TRP A 101 1.74 1.08 -3.31
N ILE A 102 1.13 1.38 -4.46
CA ILE A 102 0.55 0.33 -5.32
C ILE A 102 0.99 0.50 -6.77
N THR A 103 1.06 -0.61 -7.52
CA THR A 103 1.24 -0.54 -8.98
C THR A 103 0.06 0.14 -9.65
N HIS A 104 0.33 0.86 -10.73
CA HIS A 104 -0.73 1.43 -11.55
C HIS A 104 -1.45 0.34 -12.35
N GLU A 105 -2.66 0.01 -11.90
CA GLU A 105 -3.59 -0.89 -12.60
C GLU A 105 -4.87 -0.13 -12.95
N PRO A 106 -5.30 -0.06 -14.23
CA PRO A 106 -6.44 0.77 -14.65
C PRO A 106 -7.75 0.44 -13.93
N ASP A 107 -7.94 -0.82 -13.56
CA ASP A 107 -9.14 -1.33 -12.92
C ASP A 107 -9.08 -1.29 -11.37
N VAL A 108 -8.04 -0.66 -10.79
CA VAL A 108 -7.83 -0.48 -9.35
C VAL A 108 -7.85 1.00 -9.00
N ILE A 109 -8.89 1.42 -8.28
CA ILE A 109 -9.12 2.84 -7.96
C ILE A 109 -9.02 3.02 -6.44
N PRO A 110 -8.02 3.77 -5.93
CA PRO A 110 -8.06 4.22 -4.54
C PRO A 110 -9.28 5.10 -4.29
N VAL A 111 -10.02 4.79 -3.23
CA VAL A 111 -11.25 5.50 -2.86
C VAL A 111 -11.00 6.44 -1.68
N GLU A 112 -10.23 5.95 -0.70
CA GLU A 112 -10.04 6.65 0.56
C GLU A 112 -8.67 6.31 1.16
N PHE A 113 -8.07 7.26 1.86
CA PHE A 113 -6.90 7.03 2.71
C PHE A 113 -7.18 7.64 4.09
N SER A 114 -6.90 6.87 5.14
CA SER A 114 -7.21 7.25 6.53
C SER A 114 -5.98 7.12 7.42
N VAL A 115 -5.90 8.02 8.40
CA VAL A 115 -4.86 8.03 9.44
C VAL A 115 -5.54 8.01 10.80
N HIS A 116 -5.28 6.98 11.58
CA HIS A 116 -5.86 6.79 12.90
C HIS A 116 -4.77 6.86 13.97
N SER A 117 -4.97 7.70 14.99
CA SER A 117 -4.08 7.74 16.15
C SER A 117 -3.99 6.36 16.79
N SER A 118 -2.77 5.90 17.08
CA SER A 118 -2.52 4.63 17.75
C SER A 118 -2.41 4.76 19.27
N GLN A 119 -2.56 5.96 19.82
CA GLN A 119 -2.34 6.24 21.26
C GLN A 119 -3.16 5.30 22.17
N MET A 120 -4.41 5.01 21.78
CA MET A 120 -5.32 4.14 22.55
C MET A 120 -5.26 2.66 22.13
N ILE A 121 -4.42 2.30 21.16
CA ILE A 121 -4.32 0.95 20.59
C ILE A 121 -2.97 0.32 20.94
N THR A 122 -1.87 0.98 20.57
CA THR A 122 -0.50 0.49 20.78
C THR A 122 0.37 1.48 21.55
N ASN A 123 -0.14 2.69 21.83
CA ASN A 123 0.62 3.79 22.43
C ASN A 123 1.91 4.11 21.66
N SER A 124 1.84 4.05 20.33
CA SER A 124 2.97 4.35 19.44
C SER A 124 2.97 5.81 19.02
N HIS A 125 4.16 6.32 18.67
CA HIS A 125 4.34 7.60 18.00
C HIS A 125 3.94 7.56 16.52
N HIS A 126 3.68 6.36 15.98
CA HIS A 126 3.13 6.14 14.64
C HIS A 126 1.62 5.98 14.69
N SER A 127 0.94 6.58 13.74
CA SER A 127 -0.49 6.36 13.47
C SER A 127 -0.67 5.09 12.63
N ILE A 128 -1.82 4.46 12.77
CA ILE A 128 -2.23 3.38 11.87
C ILE A 128 -2.76 4.02 10.59
N ILE A 129 -2.21 3.62 9.44
CA ILE A 129 -2.69 4.05 8.13
C ILE A 129 -3.48 2.96 7.44
N SER A 130 -4.50 3.34 6.69
CA SER A 130 -5.34 2.43 5.91
C SER A 130 -5.75 3.08 4.59
N THR A 131 -6.07 2.25 3.60
CA THR A 131 -6.69 2.70 2.35
C THR A 131 -7.74 1.72 1.90
N THR A 132 -8.76 2.24 1.21
CA THR A 132 -9.81 1.46 0.54
C THR A 132 -9.54 1.50 -0.96
N LEU A 133 -9.40 0.34 -1.58
CA LEU A 133 -9.25 0.20 -3.02
C LEU A 133 -10.53 -0.39 -3.62
N ASN A 134 -11.09 0.26 -4.64
CA ASN A 134 -12.10 -0.35 -5.49
C ASN A 134 -11.39 -1.23 -6.53
N ILE A 135 -11.59 -2.53 -6.39
CA ILE A 135 -10.99 -3.58 -7.25
C ILE A 135 -12.06 -4.32 -8.06
N SER A 136 -13.25 -3.74 -8.21
CA SER A 136 -14.38 -4.39 -8.88
C SER A 136 -14.10 -4.71 -10.36
N GLY A 137 -13.45 -3.80 -11.09
CA GLY A 137 -13.00 -4.05 -12.46
C GLY A 137 -11.81 -5.02 -12.53
N PHE A 138 -10.98 -5.02 -11.47
CA PHE A 138 -9.76 -5.84 -11.39
C PHE A 138 -10.09 -7.32 -11.19
N ILE A 139 -11.07 -7.63 -10.33
CA ILE A 139 -11.53 -9.01 -10.08
C ILE A 139 -12.65 -9.37 -11.07
N ARG A 140 -12.25 -9.74 -12.29
CA ARG A 140 -13.16 -10.02 -13.42
C ARG A 140 -14.10 -11.23 -13.24
N ASN A 141 -13.93 -12.06 -12.21
CA ASN A 141 -14.73 -13.28 -11.98
C ASN A 141 -15.69 -13.24 -10.77
N ASN A 142 -15.79 -12.13 -10.03
CA ASN A 142 -16.72 -12.09 -8.88
C ASN A 142 -18.21 -12.11 -9.29
N PHE A 143 -18.56 -11.69 -10.51
CA PHE A 143 -19.96 -11.61 -10.95
C PHE A 143 -20.69 -12.95 -11.02
N ARG A 144 -20.00 -14.08 -11.25
CA ARG A 144 -20.64 -15.41 -11.29
C ARG A 144 -21.13 -15.91 -9.92
N HIS A 145 -20.60 -15.37 -8.83
CA HIS A 145 -20.95 -15.77 -7.46
C HIS A 145 -21.78 -14.71 -6.71
N CYS A 146 -22.05 -13.57 -7.34
CA CYS A 146 -22.91 -12.50 -6.79
C CYS A 146 -24.34 -12.52 -7.36
N VAL A 147 -24.71 -13.55 -8.14
CA VAL A 147 -26.10 -13.78 -8.54
C VAL A 147 -26.74 -14.66 -7.44
N PRO A 148 -27.72 -14.18 -6.68
CA PRO A 148 -28.51 -15.06 -5.82
C PRO A 148 -29.20 -16.10 -6.70
N ASP A 149 -29.06 -17.38 -6.36
CA ASP A 149 -29.68 -18.53 -7.01
C ASP A 149 -30.97 -18.21 -7.78
N GLN A 150 -30.82 -18.02 -9.09
CA GLN A 150 -31.89 -18.29 -10.04
C GLN A 150 -31.27 -18.99 -11.24
N LEU A 151 -31.08 -20.29 -11.07
CA LEU A 151 -31.52 -21.33 -12.02
C LEU A 151 -31.11 -22.66 -11.39
N GLN A 152 -32.04 -23.25 -10.62
CA GLN A 152 -32.08 -24.70 -10.49
C GLN A 152 -32.32 -25.26 -11.89
N ASP A 153 -31.27 -25.74 -12.54
CA ASP A 153 -31.40 -26.66 -13.66
C ASP A 153 -30.97 -28.05 -13.14
N PRO A 154 -31.90 -29.02 -12.97
CA PRO A 154 -31.57 -30.32 -12.38
C PRO A 154 -30.76 -31.24 -13.30
N ASP A 155 -30.47 -30.84 -14.55
CA ASP A 155 -30.07 -31.79 -15.59
C ASP A 155 -28.83 -31.39 -16.41
N LEU A 156 -27.76 -30.95 -15.74
CA LEU A 156 -26.44 -30.90 -16.38
C LEU A 156 -25.43 -31.70 -15.57
N GLY A 157 -25.33 -32.97 -15.98
CA GLY A 157 -24.25 -33.87 -15.61
C GLY A 157 -22.87 -33.28 -15.91
N ASP A 158 -21.97 -33.54 -14.97
CA ASP A 158 -20.55 -33.80 -15.14
C ASP A 158 -19.89 -33.25 -16.43
N LYS A 159 -19.22 -32.08 -16.31
CA LYS A 159 -17.96 -31.72 -16.99
C LYS A 159 -17.63 -30.24 -16.78
N HIS A 160 -16.70 -29.98 -15.86
CA HIS A 160 -15.51 -29.15 -16.06
C HIS A 160 -15.00 -28.57 -14.75
N GLN A 161 -13.83 -29.08 -14.38
CA GLN A 161 -12.83 -28.45 -13.52
C GLN A 161 -12.81 -26.92 -13.67
N ASN A 162 -13.23 -26.20 -12.63
CA ASN A 162 -12.79 -24.83 -12.39
C ASN A 162 -12.45 -24.66 -10.91
N LYS A 163 -11.46 -25.42 -10.46
CA LYS A 163 -10.60 -24.99 -9.35
C LYS A 163 -9.70 -23.85 -9.87
N ARG A 164 -10.26 -22.67 -10.13
CA ARG A 164 -9.46 -21.44 -10.18
C ARG A 164 -9.50 -20.85 -8.79
N ILE A 165 -8.57 -21.32 -7.99
CA ILE A 165 -8.25 -20.72 -6.70
C ILE A 165 -7.84 -19.27 -7.00
N VAL A 166 -8.57 -18.30 -6.46
CA VAL A 166 -8.07 -16.93 -6.36
C VAL A 166 -6.99 -16.99 -5.27
N ASP A 167 -5.77 -17.30 -5.67
CA ASP A 167 -4.63 -17.31 -4.77
C ASP A 167 -4.27 -15.85 -4.44
N PHE A 168 -4.79 -15.36 -3.32
CA PHE A 168 -4.22 -14.18 -2.67
C PHE A 168 -2.85 -14.56 -2.11
N VAL A 169 -1.80 -14.43 -2.92
CA VAL A 169 -0.43 -14.54 -2.43
C VAL A 169 -0.10 -13.26 -1.64
N LYS A 170 -0.47 -13.27 -0.35
CA LYS A 170 -0.05 -12.22 0.57
C LYS A 170 1.39 -12.48 1.01
N LYS A 171 2.36 -11.94 0.28
CA LYS A 171 3.76 -11.90 0.74
C LYS A 171 3.98 -10.59 1.51
N SER A 172 3.79 -10.64 2.83
CA SER A 172 4.12 -9.50 3.70
C SER A 172 5.60 -9.56 4.07
N VAL A 173 6.41 -8.67 3.51
CA VAL A 173 7.79 -8.46 3.97
C VAL A 173 7.74 -7.42 5.09
N ALA A 174 7.76 -7.87 6.35
CA ALA A 174 7.85 -6.98 7.50
C ALA A 174 9.30 -6.50 7.64
N ILE A 175 9.58 -5.25 7.23
CA ILE A 175 10.88 -4.61 7.41
C ILE A 175 10.93 -4.07 8.84
N LYS A 176 11.37 -4.90 9.78
CA LYS A 176 11.71 -4.45 11.13
C LYS A 176 13.16 -4.01 11.13
N LYS A 177 13.41 -2.70 11.25
CA LYS A 177 14.76 -2.21 11.52
C LYS A 177 15.12 -2.66 12.95
N LYS A 178 16.20 -3.42 13.12
CA LYS A 178 16.82 -3.56 14.45
C LYS A 178 17.32 -2.17 14.83
N GLU A 179 16.76 -1.63 15.91
CA GLU A 179 17.34 -0.50 16.64
C GLU A 179 18.71 -0.87 17.21
#